data_AF-A0A7X8HYY6-F1
#
_entry.id   AF-A0A7X8HYY6-F1
#
_cell.length_a   1.000
_cell.length_b   1.000
_cell.length_c   1.000
_cell.angle_alpha   90.00
_cell.angle_beta   90.00
_cell.angle_gamma   90.00
#
_symmetry.space_group_name_H-M   'P 1'
#
loop_
_entity.id
_entity.type
_entity.pdbx_description
1 polymer ?
#
loop_
_entity_poly.entity_id
_entity_poly.type
_entity_poly.pdbx_seq_one_letter_code
_entity_poly.pdbx_strand_id
1 'polypeptide(L)'
;MAKTPEQSDFTSIQRRIKAAIYGKQPARLLPFVGNEQQALPKGLRFAANDYLALVDDTGRIIRDDKRGAIQPSTANILNNINIPLDSWLKVTLEFKHLFTGPVGTLQDVSRYCQRLGMKRVAKASSCRHWHH
;
A
#
# COMPACT_ATOMS: atom_id res chain seq x y z
N MET A 1 18.61 3.49 -1.87
CA MET A 1 17.44 2.60 -2.07
C MET A 1 17.96 1.22 -2.47
N ALA A 2 17.38 0.13 -1.97
CA ALA A 2 17.81 -1.23 -2.35
C ALA A 2 17.61 -1.47 -3.85
N LYS A 3 18.46 -2.31 -4.46
CA LYS A 3 18.49 -2.58 -5.91
C LYS A 3 17.40 -3.54 -6.37
N THR A 4 16.78 -4.33 -5.50
CA THR A 4 15.55 -5.08 -5.79
C THR A 4 14.67 -5.13 -4.54
N PRO A 5 13.35 -5.42 -4.67
CA PRO A 5 12.45 -5.55 -3.51
C PRO A 5 12.94 -6.59 -2.47
N GLU A 6 13.62 -7.64 -2.92
CA GLU A 6 14.18 -8.73 -2.10
C GLU A 6 15.33 -8.27 -1.21
N GLN A 7 16.07 -7.24 -1.64
CA GLN A 7 17.25 -6.68 -0.97
C GLN A 7 16.92 -5.50 -0.06
N SER A 8 15.64 -5.14 0.10
CA SER A 8 15.23 -4.05 0.99
C SER A 8 15.17 -4.52 2.44
N ASP A 9 16.03 -3.95 3.31
CA ASP A 9 16.13 -4.32 4.74
C ASP A 9 14.92 -3.89 5.60
N PHE A 10 14.02 -3.06 5.07
CA PHE A 10 12.89 -2.53 5.81
C PHE A 10 11.66 -2.40 4.94
N THR A 11 10.89 -3.46 4.76
CA THR A 11 9.50 -3.31 4.32
C THR A 11 8.70 -4.60 4.52
N SER A 12 7.39 -4.42 4.66
CA SER A 12 6.40 -5.49 4.55
C SER A 12 6.58 -6.35 3.30
N ILE A 13 7.07 -5.78 2.17
CA ILE A 13 7.33 -6.51 0.93
C ILE A 13 8.42 -7.58 1.10
N GLN A 14 9.54 -7.29 1.76
CA GLN A 14 10.61 -8.28 1.96
C GLN A 14 10.10 -9.49 2.76
N ARG A 15 9.33 -9.24 3.82
CA ARG A 15 8.73 -10.31 4.65
C ARG A 15 7.71 -11.13 3.85
N ARG A 16 6.93 -10.48 2.98
CA ARG A 16 5.96 -11.15 2.10
C ARG A 16 6.66 -12.02 1.07
N ILE A 17 7.72 -11.53 0.42
CA ILE A 17 8.51 -12.31 -0.56
C ILE A 17 9.16 -13.53 0.12
N LYS A 18 9.85 -13.33 1.26
CA LYS A 18 10.49 -14.43 2.01
C LYS A 18 9.50 -15.54 2.37
N ALA A 19 8.29 -15.18 2.79
CA ALA A 19 7.26 -16.16 3.11
C ALA A 19 6.69 -16.84 1.86
N ALA A 20 6.47 -16.08 0.78
CA ALA A 20 5.90 -16.56 -0.48
C ALA A 20 6.78 -17.63 -1.16
N ILE A 21 8.11 -17.55 -1.03
CA ILE A 21 9.05 -18.58 -1.52
C ILE A 21 8.71 -19.97 -0.96
N TYR A 22 8.18 -20.04 0.26
CA TYR A 22 7.76 -21.29 0.90
C TYR A 22 6.26 -21.56 0.80
N GLY A 23 5.53 -20.82 -0.06
CA GLY A 23 4.07 -20.91 -0.17
C GLY A 23 3.32 -20.44 1.08
N LYS A 24 3.94 -19.59 1.91
CA LYS A 24 3.39 -19.12 3.20
C LYS A 24 3.15 -17.61 3.19
N GLN A 25 2.45 -17.14 4.22
CA GLN A 25 2.33 -15.71 4.53
C GLN A 25 3.03 -15.35 5.85
N PRO A 26 3.55 -14.12 5.98
CA PRO A 26 4.31 -13.72 7.15
C PRO A 26 3.41 -13.52 8.38
N ALA A 27 3.75 -14.18 9.50
CA ALA A 27 2.95 -14.19 10.73
C ALA A 27 2.76 -12.81 11.39
N ARG A 28 3.70 -11.87 11.19
CA ARG A 28 3.66 -10.52 11.79
C ARG A 28 2.96 -9.46 10.91
N LEU A 29 2.35 -9.86 9.80
CA LEU A 29 1.58 -8.96 8.93
C LEU A 29 0.18 -9.52 8.74
N LEU A 30 -0.77 -8.63 8.44
CA LEU A 30 -2.12 -9.07 8.10
C LEU A 30 -2.08 -9.92 6.81
N PRO A 31 -2.65 -11.14 6.82
CA PRO A 31 -2.58 -12.04 5.68
C PRO A 31 -3.49 -11.56 4.56
N PHE A 32 -3.10 -11.83 3.31
CA PHE A 32 -3.95 -11.72 2.14
C PHE A 32 -4.95 -12.87 2.13
N VAL A 33 -6.23 -12.56 2.01
CA VAL A 33 -7.32 -13.56 1.97
C VAL A 33 -7.98 -13.64 0.58
N GLY A 34 -7.42 -12.93 -0.41
CA GLY A 34 -7.97 -12.89 -1.77
C GLY A 34 -9.30 -12.13 -1.85
N ASN A 35 -10.00 -12.33 -2.97
CA ASN A 35 -11.29 -11.69 -3.27
C ASN A 35 -12.49 -12.64 -3.08
N GLU A 36 -12.27 -13.83 -2.51
CA GLU A 36 -13.33 -14.82 -2.34
C GLU A 36 -14.25 -14.43 -1.17
N GLN A 37 -15.57 -14.44 -1.41
CA GLN A 37 -16.61 -14.05 -0.46
C GLN A 37 -16.86 -15.11 0.65
N GLN A 38 -15.86 -15.92 0.98
CA GLN A 38 -15.99 -16.88 2.08
C GLN A 38 -15.93 -16.16 3.44
N ALA A 39 -16.69 -16.66 4.40
CA ALA A 39 -16.97 -16.04 5.70
C ALA A 39 -15.73 -15.47 6.39
N LEU A 40 -15.54 -14.16 6.21
CA LEU A 40 -14.69 -13.22 6.95
C LEU A 40 -13.43 -13.78 7.65
N PRO A 41 -12.44 -14.35 6.93
CA PRO A 41 -11.12 -14.51 7.53
C PRO A 41 -10.53 -13.11 7.83
N LYS A 42 -10.00 -12.90 9.05
CA LYS A 42 -9.30 -11.65 9.41
C LYS A 42 -8.10 -11.45 8.49
N GLY A 43 -8.21 -10.57 7.50
CA GLY A 43 -7.19 -10.41 6.47
C GLY A 43 -7.44 -9.26 5.49
N LEU A 44 -6.44 -8.98 4.66
CA LEU A 44 -6.52 -8.06 3.53
C LEU A 44 -7.25 -8.74 2.37
N ARG A 45 -8.39 -8.17 1.95
CA ARG A 45 -9.12 -8.59 0.75
C ARG A 45 -8.39 -8.14 -0.51
N PHE A 46 -7.28 -8.81 -0.77
CA PHE A 46 -6.38 -8.53 -1.87
C PHE A 46 -5.56 -9.78 -2.12
N ALA A 47 -5.26 -10.10 -3.38
CA ALA A 47 -4.44 -11.26 -3.69
C ALA A 47 -2.96 -10.94 -3.44
N ALA A 48 -2.21 -11.94 -2.95
CA ALA A 48 -0.78 -11.77 -2.73
C ALA A 48 -0.02 -11.49 -4.04
N ASN A 49 -0.42 -12.14 -5.13
CA ASN A 49 0.19 -11.94 -6.45
C ASN A 49 -0.09 -10.53 -7.00
N ASP A 50 -1.32 -10.05 -6.87
CA ASP A 50 -1.70 -8.69 -7.29
C ASP A 50 -0.88 -7.63 -6.53
N TYR A 51 -0.63 -7.85 -5.24
CA TYR A 51 0.24 -6.99 -4.45
C TYR A 51 1.69 -6.97 -4.97
N LEU A 52 2.27 -8.14 -5.26
CA LEU A 52 3.64 -8.22 -5.77
C LEU A 52 3.76 -7.55 -7.15
N ALA A 53 2.80 -7.80 -8.05
CA ALA A 53 2.76 -7.18 -9.37
C ALA A 53 2.65 -5.65 -9.28
N LEU A 54 1.73 -5.13 -8.46
CA LEU A 54 1.55 -3.70 -8.25
C LEU A 54 2.82 -3.03 -7.69
N VAL A 55 3.51 -3.68 -6.75
CA VAL A 55 4.75 -3.16 -6.17
C VAL A 55 5.90 -3.17 -7.19
N ASP A 56 6.05 -4.23 -7.98
CA ASP A 56 7.09 -4.30 -9.01
C ASP A 56 6.90 -3.21 -10.08
N ASP A 57 5.69 -3.09 -10.63
CA ASP A 57 5.36 -2.08 -11.65
C ASP A 57 5.56 -0.66 -11.11
N THR A 58 5.08 -0.39 -9.88
CA THR A 58 5.31 0.90 -9.23
C THR A 58 6.80 1.18 -9.04
N GLY A 59 7.59 0.17 -8.65
CA GLY A 59 9.03 0.29 -8.49
C GLY A 59 9.78 0.56 -9.80
N ARG A 60 9.31 -0.03 -10.91
CA ARG A 60 9.85 0.23 -12.26
C ARG A 60 9.59 1.67 -12.70
N ILE A 61 8.40 2.21 -12.43
CA ILE A 61 8.04 3.59 -12.79
C ILE A 61 8.88 4.61 -12.03
N ILE A 62 9.13 4.36 -10.74
CA ILE A 62 9.93 5.24 -9.89
C ILE A 62 11.42 5.23 -10.29
N ARG A 63 11.91 4.14 -10.89
CA ARG A 63 13.28 4.06 -11.39
C ARG A 63 13.37 4.60 -12.81
N ASP A 64 14.12 5.68 -12.98
CA ASP A 64 14.40 6.37 -14.25
C ASP A 64 14.91 5.48 -15.42
N ASP A 65 15.28 4.22 -15.17
CA ASP A 65 15.67 3.21 -16.19
C ASP A 65 14.54 2.90 -17.19
N LYS A 66 13.27 2.96 -16.75
CA LYS A 66 12.09 2.72 -17.59
C LYS A 66 10.97 3.66 -17.17
N ARG A 67 10.92 4.84 -17.78
CA ARG A 67 9.68 5.63 -17.85
C ARG A 67 8.65 4.87 -18.70
N GLY A 68 8.09 3.81 -18.15
CA GLY A 68 7.05 3.00 -18.75
C GLY A 68 5.70 3.33 -18.14
N ALA A 69 4.64 3.20 -18.95
CA ALA A 69 3.28 3.22 -18.45
C ALA A 69 3.02 2.05 -17.49
N ILE A 70 2.08 2.22 -16.55
CA ILE A 70 1.56 1.11 -15.75
C ILE A 70 1.04 0.03 -16.69
N GLN A 71 1.43 -1.24 -16.46
CA GLN A 71 0.93 -2.32 -17.30
C GLN A 71 -0.59 -2.41 -17.19
N PRO A 72 -1.31 -2.78 -18.27
CA PRO A 72 -2.77 -2.93 -18.24
C PRO A 72 -3.27 -3.85 -17.12
N SER A 73 -2.50 -4.90 -16.81
CA SER A 73 -2.74 -5.82 -15.68
C SER A 73 -2.77 -5.09 -14.33
N THR A 74 -1.83 -4.19 -14.10
CA THR A 74 -1.73 -3.40 -12.86
C THR A 74 -2.77 -2.29 -12.79
N ALA A 75 -3.17 -1.72 -13.94
CA ALA A 75 -4.33 -0.82 -14.00
C ALA A 75 -5.62 -1.53 -13.58
N ASN A 76 -5.82 -2.79 -13.99
CA ASN A 76 -6.96 -3.59 -13.56
C ASN A 76 -6.93 -3.90 -12.05
N ILE A 77 -5.75 -4.15 -11.48
CA ILE A 77 -5.60 -4.33 -10.02
C ILE A 77 -6.08 -3.09 -9.27
N LEU A 78 -5.69 -1.89 -9.72
CA LEU A 78 -6.10 -0.61 -9.13
C LEU A 78 -7.61 -0.36 -9.25
N ASN A 79 -8.19 -0.69 -10.41
CA ASN A 79 -9.64 -0.63 -10.62
C ASN A 79 -10.40 -1.57 -9.66
N ASN A 80 -9.90 -2.79 -9.44
CA ASN A 80 -10.52 -3.77 -8.53
C ASN A 80 -10.56 -3.30 -7.06
N ILE A 81 -9.61 -2.45 -6.65
CA ILE A 81 -9.58 -1.85 -5.31
C ILE A 81 -10.13 -0.41 -5.28
N ASN A 82 -10.72 0.03 -6.39
CA ASN A 82 -11.32 1.36 -6.58
C ASN A 82 -10.34 2.52 -6.27
N ILE A 83 -9.08 2.39 -6.70
CA ILE A 83 -8.07 3.45 -6.56
C ILE A 83 -7.71 3.99 -7.95
N PRO A 84 -7.94 5.28 -8.24
CA PRO A 84 -7.54 5.88 -9.50
C PRO A 84 -6.03 5.84 -9.71
N LEU A 85 -5.60 5.60 -10.94
CA LEU A 85 -4.19 5.50 -11.33
C LEU A 85 -3.38 6.72 -10.92
N ASP A 86 -3.89 7.92 -11.22
CA ASP A 86 -3.21 9.18 -10.92
C ASP A 86 -3.07 9.40 -9.42
N SER A 87 -4.08 8.99 -8.64
CA SER A 87 -4.04 9.06 -7.18
C SER A 87 -2.97 8.11 -6.63
N TRP A 88 -2.90 6.89 -7.17
CA TRP A 88 -1.87 5.91 -6.80
C TRP A 88 -0.45 6.43 -7.10
N LEU A 89 -0.22 6.93 -8.32
CA LEU A 89 1.08 7.46 -8.74
C LEU A 89 1.50 8.65 -7.87
N LYS A 90 0.60 9.60 -7.64
CA LYS A 90 0.89 10.77 -6.80
C LYS A 90 1.20 10.36 -5.36
N VAL A 91 0.42 9.46 -4.77
CA VAL A 91 0.68 8.98 -3.40
C VAL A 91 2.00 8.22 -3.31
N THR A 92 2.33 7.37 -4.28
CA THR A 92 3.56 6.55 -4.24
C THR A 92 4.82 7.38 -4.48
N LEU A 93 4.75 8.42 -5.31
CA LEU A 93 5.86 9.34 -5.59
C LEU A 93 6.06 10.38 -4.49
N GLU A 94 4.97 10.94 -3.96
CA GLU A 94 5.00 12.08 -3.06
C GLU A 94 4.66 11.73 -1.61
N PHE A 95 4.60 10.43 -1.24
CA PHE A 95 4.11 9.97 0.07
C PHE A 95 4.64 10.78 1.25
N LYS A 96 5.97 10.98 1.30
CA LYS A 96 6.66 11.70 2.39
C LYS A 96 6.34 13.20 2.42
N HIS A 97 5.95 13.78 1.29
CA HIS A 97 5.54 15.18 1.18
C HIS A 97 4.06 15.35 1.52
N LEU A 98 3.21 14.41 1.10
CA LEU A 98 1.78 14.42 1.35
C LEU A 98 1.44 14.12 2.82
N PHE A 99 2.20 13.21 3.45
CA PHE A 99 1.95 12.71 4.79
C PHE A 99 3.19 12.80 5.68
N THR A 100 3.02 13.40 6.86
CA THR A 100 4.08 13.51 7.90
C THR A 100 3.66 12.89 9.22
N GLY A 101 2.55 12.14 9.22
CA GLY A 101 1.91 11.57 10.40
C GLY A 101 0.98 10.43 10.02
N PRO A 102 0.06 10.01 10.92
CA PRO A 102 -0.86 8.92 10.65
C PRO A 102 -1.75 9.24 9.43
N VAL A 103 -1.94 8.24 8.58
CA VAL A 103 -2.70 8.35 7.32
C VAL A 103 -3.97 7.51 7.43
N GLY A 104 -5.07 8.06 6.94
CA GLY A 104 -6.38 7.42 6.95
C GLY A 104 -7.48 8.48 6.90
N THR A 105 -8.72 8.03 7.08
CA THR A 105 -9.87 8.93 7.15
C THR A 105 -9.66 9.93 8.29
N LEU A 106 -10.20 11.14 8.13
CA LEU A 106 -10.08 12.16 9.18
C LEU A 106 -10.63 11.63 10.53
N GLN A 107 -11.69 10.82 10.49
CA GLN A 107 -12.29 10.21 11.67
C GLN A 107 -11.34 9.21 12.35
N ASP A 108 -10.74 8.29 11.59
CA ASP A 108 -9.84 7.28 12.13
C ASP A 108 -8.54 7.87 12.64
N VAL A 109 -7.97 8.82 11.90
CA VAL A 109 -6.77 9.54 12.32
C VAL A 109 -7.05 10.36 13.58
N SER A 110 -8.20 11.05 13.66
CA SER A 110 -8.58 11.80 14.87
C SER A 110 -8.75 10.86 16.07
N ARG A 111 -9.42 9.72 15.89
CA ARG A 111 -9.57 8.70 16.93
C ARG A 111 -8.23 8.11 17.37
N TYR A 112 -7.32 7.86 16.44
CA TYR A 112 -5.96 7.41 16.72
C TYR A 112 -5.18 8.46 17.53
N CYS A 113 -5.23 9.72 17.13
CA CYS A 113 -4.58 10.82 17.83
C CYS A 113 -5.12 11.02 19.24
N GLN A 114 -6.44 10.95 19.42
CA GLN A 114 -7.10 11.04 20.73
C GLN A 114 -6.64 9.92 21.67
N ARG A 115 -6.60 8.66 21.19
CA ARG A 115 -6.12 7.52 22.01
C ARG A 115 -4.68 7.67 22.46
N LEU A 116 -3.86 8.39 21.71
CA LEU A 116 -2.46 8.64 22.04
C LEU A 116 -2.24 9.96 22.81
N GLY A 117 -3.30 10.65 23.22
CA GLY A 117 -3.20 11.92 23.94
C GLY A 117 -2.65 13.08 23.09
N MET A 118 -2.63 12.94 21.76
CA MET A 118 -2.12 13.98 20.86
C MET A 118 -3.14 15.11 20.71
N LYS A 119 -2.70 16.36 20.98
CA LYS A 119 -3.56 17.55 20.95
C LYS A 119 -3.89 18.06 19.53
N ARG A 120 -3.17 17.62 18.49
CA ARG A 120 -3.36 18.06 17.10
C ARG A 120 -3.18 16.90 16.12
N VAL A 121 -3.98 16.88 15.06
CA VAL A 121 -3.79 16.00 13.90
C VAL A 121 -2.91 16.73 12.88
N ALA A 122 -1.70 16.22 12.62
CA ALA A 122 -0.82 16.78 11.60
C ALA A 122 -1.46 16.66 10.20
N LYS A 123 -1.41 17.73 9.40
CA LYS A 123 -1.96 17.79 8.02
C LYS A 123 -3.38 17.22 7.85
N ALA A 124 -4.30 17.55 8.77
CA ALA A 124 -5.71 17.14 8.70
C ALA A 124 -6.43 17.51 7.38
N SER A 125 -5.93 18.52 6.65
CA SER A 125 -6.40 18.87 5.30
C SER A 125 -6.06 17.81 4.25
N SER A 126 -4.90 17.15 4.34
CA SER A 126 -4.53 16.05 3.44
C SER A 126 -5.51 14.89 3.55
N CYS A 127 -6.02 14.56 4.75
CA CYS A 127 -7.02 13.51 4.96
C CYS A 127 -8.35 13.74 4.20
N ARG A 128 -8.67 14.99 3.82
CA ARG A 128 -9.90 15.30 3.08
C ARG A 128 -9.77 15.12 1.57
N HIS A 129 -8.57 15.17 1.02
CA HIS A 129 -8.35 15.15 -0.42
C HIS A 129 -8.29 13.73 -1.01
N TRP A 130 -8.01 12.72 -0.18
CA TRP A 130 -7.70 11.35 -0.62
C TRP A 130 -8.78 10.32 -0.31
N HIS A 131 -9.93 10.76 0.21
CA HIS A 131 -11.04 9.89 0.64
C HIS A 131 -12.38 10.38 0.06
N HIS A 132 -12.53 10.32 -1.26
CA HIS A 132 -13.80 10.49 -1.97
C HIS A 132 -14.23 9.18 -2.62
#